data_AF-A0A5C1YU91-F1
#
_entry.id   AF-A0A5C1YU91-F1
#
_cell.length_a   1.000
_cell.length_b   1.000
_cell.length_c   1.000
_cell.angle_alpha   90.00
_cell.angle_beta   90.00
_cell.angle_gamma   90.00
#
_symmetry.space_group_name_H-M   'P 1'
#
loop_
_entity.id
_entity.type
_entity.pdbx_description
1 polymer ?
#
loop_
_entity_poly.entity_id
_entity_poly.type
_entity_poly.pdbx_seq_one_letter_code
_entity_poly.pdbx_strand_id
1 'polypeptide(L)'
;MAFNDTDLSSLFLGARNASGQLRTWARKTHGLRDDQLDPAMIGTFAQIQKIAEDRTCYGYDVSTAPVLYFWPVDAYLKALEETAGAKTQQQLDLHRRIVLIAEESLPGRTRRSRRHV
;
A
#
# COMPACT_ATOMS: atom_id res chain seq x y z
N MET A 1 11.83 15.95 8.04
CA MET A 1 10.86 16.99 7.65
C MET A 1 9.55 16.24 7.43
N ALA A 2 8.45 16.60 8.09
CA ALA A 2 7.22 15.80 7.98
C ALA A 2 6.64 15.89 6.56
N PHE A 3 6.18 14.77 6.00
CA PHE A 3 5.54 14.77 4.69
C PHE A 3 4.12 15.35 4.81
N ASN A 4 3.67 16.05 3.77
CA ASN A 4 2.26 16.46 3.68
C ASN A 4 1.39 15.30 3.14
N ASP A 5 0.06 15.46 3.25
CA ASP A 5 -0.90 14.43 2.83
C ASP A 5 -0.81 14.09 1.32
N THR A 6 -0.49 15.06 0.47
CA THR A 6 -0.40 14.88 -1.00
C THR A 6 0.82 14.01 -1.35
N ASP A 7 1.96 14.28 -0.73
CA ASP A 7 3.18 13.50 -0.92
C ASP A 7 2.98 12.07 -0.42
N LEU A 8 2.40 11.92 0.77
CA LEU A 8 2.07 10.60 1.34
C LEU A 8 1.05 9.83 0.48
N SER A 9 0.06 10.51 -0.10
CA SER A 9 -0.92 9.88 -1.00
C SER A 9 -0.25 9.39 -2.28
N SER A 10 0.66 10.18 -2.85
CA SER A 10 1.43 9.79 -4.04
C SER A 10 2.32 8.58 -3.76
N LEU A 11 3.01 8.57 -2.62
CA LEU A 11 3.83 7.45 -2.16
C LEU A 11 2.97 6.20 -1.90
N PHE A 12 1.80 6.37 -1.26
CA PHE A 12 0.86 5.27 -1.04
C PHE A 12 0.40 4.62 -2.35
N LEU A 13 0.03 5.42 -3.36
CA LEU A 13 -0.37 4.88 -4.66
C LEU A 13 0.77 4.10 -5.33
N GLY A 14 2.00 4.59 -5.22
CA GLY A 14 3.20 3.87 -5.64
C GLY A 14 3.36 2.53 -4.92
N ALA A 15 3.28 2.52 -3.59
CA ALA A 15 3.38 1.32 -2.77
C ALA A 15 2.25 0.32 -3.07
N ARG A 16 1.01 0.79 -3.28
CA ARG A 16 -0.15 -0.03 -3.64
C ARG A 16 0.04 -0.70 -5.00
N ASN A 17 0.47 0.06 -6.01
CA ASN A 17 0.78 -0.49 -7.33
C ASN A 17 1.89 -1.56 -7.24
N ALA A 18 2.99 -1.23 -6.56
CA ALA A 18 4.11 -2.15 -6.37
C ALA A 18 3.70 -3.43 -5.62
N SER A 19 2.86 -3.33 -4.59
CA SER A 19 2.27 -4.48 -3.90
C SER A 19 1.41 -5.35 -4.84
N GLY A 20 0.67 -4.73 -5.77
CA GLY A 20 -0.07 -5.45 -6.80
C GLY A 20 0.82 -6.17 -7.81
N GLN A 21 1.97 -5.58 -8.16
CA GLN A 21 3.00 -6.24 -8.97
C GLN A 21 3.63 -7.42 -8.24
N LEU A 22 3.94 -7.27 -6.94
CA LEU A 22 4.44 -8.36 -6.11
C LEU A 22 3.42 -9.49 -5.97
N ARG A 23 2.14 -9.19 -5.80
CA ARG A 23 1.06 -10.19 -5.83
C ARG A 23 1.09 -10.97 -7.14
N THR A 24 1.16 -10.26 -8.27
CA THR A 24 1.20 -10.89 -9.60
C THR A 24 2.45 -11.75 -9.79
N TRP A 25 3.60 -11.26 -9.33
CA TRP A 25 4.86 -11.99 -9.36
C TRP A 25 4.77 -13.25 -8.49
N ALA A 26 4.34 -13.15 -7.24
CA ALA A 26 4.21 -14.27 -6.31
C ALA A 26 3.28 -15.35 -6.87
N ARG A 27 2.15 -14.95 -7.48
CA ARG A 27 1.26 -15.89 -8.17
C ARG A 27 1.96 -16.69 -9.26
N LYS A 28 2.75 -16.01 -10.11
CA LYS A 28 3.46 -16.67 -11.21
C LYS A 28 4.58 -17.56 -10.67
N THR A 29 5.37 -17.07 -9.73
CA THR A 29 6.52 -17.79 -9.16
C THR A 29 6.12 -19.03 -8.39
N HIS A 30 5.01 -18.98 -7.64
CA HIS A 30 4.54 -20.09 -6.81
C HIS A 30 3.39 -20.89 -7.44
N GLY A 31 3.02 -20.63 -8.70
CA GLY A 31 1.97 -21.37 -9.41
C GLY A 31 0.56 -21.21 -8.80
N LEU A 32 0.26 -20.04 -8.22
CA LEU A 32 -1.01 -19.77 -7.55
C LEU A 32 -2.09 -19.25 -8.50
N ARG A 33 -3.33 -19.62 -8.22
CA ARG A 33 -4.53 -19.09 -8.89
C ARG A 33 -4.83 -17.66 -8.42
N ASP A 34 -5.67 -16.95 -9.17
CA ASP A 34 -6.00 -15.55 -8.87
C ASP A 34 -6.84 -15.39 -7.61
N ASP A 35 -7.68 -16.37 -7.29
CA ASP A 35 -8.54 -16.39 -6.11
C ASP A 35 -7.78 -16.66 -4.80
N GLN A 36 -6.54 -17.15 -4.88
CA GLN A 36 -5.76 -17.53 -3.69
C GLN A 36 -5.10 -16.34 -2.99
N LEU A 37 -4.86 -15.23 -3.70
CA LEU A 37 -4.31 -14.01 -3.10
C LEU A 37 -5.37 -12.90 -3.18
N ASP A 38 -6.04 -12.59 -2.08
CA ASP A 38 -7.14 -11.62 -2.07
C ASP A 38 -6.68 -10.20 -2.50
N PRO A 39 -7.16 -9.64 -3.63
CA PRO A 39 -6.82 -8.29 -4.07
C PRO A 39 -7.14 -7.19 -3.05
N ALA A 40 -8.08 -7.40 -2.13
CA ALA A 40 -8.42 -6.43 -1.08
C ALA A 40 -7.27 -6.20 -0.08
N MET A 41 -6.34 -7.15 0.03
CA MET A 41 -5.15 -7.02 0.87
C MET A 41 -4.09 -6.10 0.25
N ILE A 42 -4.21 -5.79 -1.05
CA ILE A 42 -3.27 -4.90 -1.76
C ILE A 42 -3.35 -3.50 -1.15
N GLY A 43 -2.22 -3.06 -0.60
CA GLY A 43 -2.08 -1.73 -0.02
C GLY A 43 -2.59 -1.62 1.42
N THR A 44 -2.99 -2.71 2.07
CA THR A 44 -3.22 -2.69 3.53
C THR A 44 -1.91 -2.44 4.27
N PHE A 45 -1.98 -1.73 5.40
CA PHE A 45 -0.80 -1.44 6.22
C PHE A 45 0.00 -2.70 6.56
N ALA A 46 -0.68 -3.76 7.02
CA ALA A 46 -0.04 -5.02 7.37
C ALA A 46 0.70 -5.65 6.17
N GLN A 47 0.10 -5.64 4.99
CA GLN A 47 0.74 -6.21 3.80
C GLN A 47 1.95 -5.38 3.35
N ILE A 48 1.85 -4.05 3.41
CA ILE A 48 2.95 -3.12 3.13
C ILE A 48 4.12 -3.36 4.10
N GLN A 49 3.85 -3.45 5.41
CA GLN A 49 4.87 -3.75 6.42
C GLN A 49 5.56 -5.08 6.15
N LYS A 50 4.80 -6.15 5.90
CA LYS A 50 5.38 -7.48 5.59
C LYS A 50 6.27 -7.49 4.35
N ILE A 51 5.95 -6.69 3.34
CA ILE A 51 6.80 -6.55 2.15
C ILE A 51 8.08 -5.77 2.48
N ALA A 52 7.98 -4.70 3.26
CA ALA A 52 9.13 -3.86 3.60
C ALA A 52 10.10 -4.55 4.58
N GLU A 53 9.56 -5.12 5.64
CA GLU A 53 10.33 -5.66 6.77
C GLU A 53 10.80 -7.10 6.51
N ASP A 54 9.89 -7.96 6.04
CA ASP A 54 10.14 -9.40 5.95
C ASP A 54 10.38 -9.89 4.51
N ARG A 55 10.23 -9.00 3.51
CA ARG A 55 10.20 -9.38 2.09
C ARG A 55 9.20 -10.49 1.80
N THR A 56 8.04 -10.44 2.45
CA THR A 56 6.94 -11.39 2.24
C THR A 56 5.68 -10.74 1.68
N CYS A 57 5.01 -11.42 0.76
CA CYS A 57 3.73 -11.01 0.16
C CYS A 57 2.71 -12.15 0.32
N TYR A 58 1.61 -11.93 1.06
CA TYR A 58 0.67 -13.00 1.44
C TYR A 58 1.33 -14.22 2.12
N GLY A 59 2.42 -14.00 2.86
CA GLY A 59 3.20 -15.07 3.50
C GLY A 59 4.18 -15.81 2.58
N TYR A 60 4.21 -15.49 1.29
CA TYR A 60 5.20 -16.03 0.35
C TYR A 60 6.45 -15.16 0.34
N ASP A 61 7.63 -15.79 0.31
CA ASP A 61 8.90 -15.10 0.13
C ASP A 61 8.96 -14.45 -1.26
N VAL A 62 9.13 -13.13 -1.27
CA VAL A 62 9.30 -12.35 -2.49
C VAL A 62 10.69 -11.75 -2.63
N SER A 63 11.66 -12.10 -1.78
CA SER A 63 13.02 -11.53 -1.76
C SER A 63 13.75 -11.55 -3.11
N THR A 64 13.38 -12.47 -4.01
CA THR A 64 13.95 -12.62 -5.36
C THR A 64 13.17 -11.90 -6.46
N ALA A 65 12.11 -11.17 -6.13
CA ALA A 65 11.36 -10.37 -7.09
C ALA A 65 12.20 -9.17 -7.59
N PRO A 66 11.84 -8.56 -8.74
CA PRO A 66 12.50 -7.37 -9.25
C PRO A 66 12.59 -6.24 -8.20
N VAL A 67 13.80 -5.72 -7.98
CA VAL A 67 14.09 -4.72 -6.94
C VAL A 67 13.20 -3.47 -7.04
N LEU A 68 12.79 -3.11 -8.26
CA LEU A 68 11.91 -1.97 -8.53
C LEU A 68 10.53 -2.07 -7.86
N TYR A 69 10.13 -3.26 -7.40
CA TYR A 69 8.87 -3.45 -6.67
C TYR A 69 8.99 -3.15 -5.17
N PHE A 70 10.18 -3.10 -4.59
CA PHE A 70 10.36 -2.83 -3.16
C PHE A 70 10.50 -1.35 -2.86
N TRP A 71 11.20 -0.60 -3.71
CA TRP A 71 11.50 0.80 -3.47
C TRP A 71 10.25 1.66 -3.15
N PRO A 72 9.12 1.55 -3.88
CA PRO A 72 7.92 2.32 -3.55
C PRO A 72 7.31 1.96 -2.18
N VAL A 73 7.41 0.68 -1.78
CA VAL A 73 6.89 0.20 -0.50
C VAL A 73 7.75 0.72 0.64
N ASP A 74 9.07 0.56 0.52
CA ASP A 74 10.05 1.03 1.50
C ASP A 74 9.97 2.56 1.67
N ALA A 75 9.84 3.30 0.57
CA ALA A 75 9.72 4.76 0.58
C ALA A 75 8.45 5.23 1.32
N TYR A 76 7.32 4.57 1.10
CA TYR A 76 6.07 4.92 1.77
C TYR A 76 6.13 4.62 3.27
N LEU A 77 6.64 3.45 3.68
CA LEU A 77 6.75 3.09 5.09
C LEU A 77 7.70 4.03 5.84
N LYS A 78 8.83 4.39 5.22
CA LYS A 78 9.76 5.39 5.76
C LYS A 78 9.11 6.76 5.91
N ALA A 79 8.32 7.21 4.94
CA ALA A 79 7.61 8.47 5.02
C ALA A 79 6.54 8.49 6.13
N LEU A 80 5.87 7.37 6.38
CA LEU A 80 4.97 7.21 7.53
C LEU A 80 5.75 7.30 8.85
N GLU A 81 6.91 6.67 8.96
CA GLU A 81 7.77 6.76 10.14
C GLU A 81 8.28 8.18 10.39
N GLU A 82 8.74 8.89 9.35
CA GLU A 82 9.22 10.27 9.47
C GLU A 82 8.11 11.25 9.87
N THR A 83 6.85 10.92 9.58
CA THR A 83 5.68 11.78 9.84
C THR A 83 4.98 11.46 11.16
N ALA A 84 4.77 10.17 11.46
CA ALA A 84 4.04 9.70 12.64
C ALA A 84 4.96 9.19 13.76
N GLY A 85 6.26 9.03 13.50
CA GLY A 85 7.21 8.37 14.40
C GLY A 85 7.15 6.84 14.32
N ALA A 86 7.97 6.19 15.14
CA ALA A 86 8.10 4.72 15.18
C ALA A 86 6.93 3.98 15.86
N LYS A 87 5.85 4.67 16.26
CA LYS A 87 4.71 4.03 16.93
C LYS A 87 3.75 3.44 15.89
N THR A 88 3.64 2.11 15.88
CA THR A 88 2.80 1.35 14.93
C THR A 88 1.36 1.85 14.87
N GLN A 89 0.75 2.22 15.99
CA GLN A 89 -0.64 2.73 16.01
C GLN A 89 -0.77 4.08 15.30
N GLN A 90 0.19 5.00 15.49
CA GLN A 90 0.17 6.30 14.84
C GLN A 90 0.39 6.17 13.32
N GLN A 91 1.28 5.26 12.91
CA GLN A 91 1.49 4.93 11.50
C GLN A 91 0.24 4.31 10.86
N LEU A 92 -0.46 3.42 11.57
CA LEU A 92 -1.71 2.81 11.11
C LEU A 92 -2.81 3.86 10.92
N ASP A 93 -2.96 4.77 11.88
CA ASP A 93 -3.99 5.82 11.80
C ASP A 93 -3.67 6.84 10.70
N LEU A 94 -2.39 7.20 10.53
CA LEU A 94 -1.94 8.00 9.40
C LEU A 94 -2.18 7.28 8.07
N HIS A 95 -1.83 6.00 7.98
CA HIS A 95 -2.08 5.18 6.79
C HIS A 95 -3.57 5.19 6.42
N ARG A 96 -4.46 4.90 7.37
CA ARG A 96 -5.92 4.93 7.16
C ARG A 96 -6.40 6.25 6.59
N ARG A 97 -5.93 7.38 7.14
CA ARG A 97 -6.25 8.72 6.64
C ARG A 97 -5.77 8.91 5.20
N ILE A 98 -4.53 8.51 4.89
CA ILE A 98 -3.95 8.65 3.55
C ILE A 98 -4.68 7.77 2.52
N VAL A 99 -5.07 6.55 2.88
CA VAL A 99 -5.89 5.69 2.00
C VAL A 99 -7.20 6.37 1.65
N LEU A 100 -7.90 6.96 2.62
CA LEU A 100 -9.15 7.68 2.36
C LEU A 100 -8.94 8.84 1.38
N ILE A 101 -7.92 9.67 1.61
CA ILE A 101 -7.60 10.82 0.74
C ILE A 101 -7.26 10.36 -0.68
N ALA A 102 -6.39 9.36 -0.81
CA ALA A 102 -5.96 8.83 -2.10
C ALA A 102 -7.14 8.22 -2.87
N GLU A 103 -8.05 7.53 -2.18
CA GLU A 103 -9.22 6.90 -2.81
C GLU A 103 -10.35 7.87 -3.16
N GLU A 104 -10.49 8.97 -2.43
CA GLU A 104 -11.42 10.07 -2.77
C GLU A 104 -10.91 10.92 -3.93
N SER A 105 -9.59 11.00 -4.11
CA SER A 105 -8.93 11.76 -5.17
C SER A 105 -8.92 11.05 -6.54
N LEU A 106 -9.35 9.78 -6.60
CA LEU A 106 -9.42 9.03 -7.86
C LEU A 106 -10.60 9.49 -8.74
N PRO A 107 -10.38 9.82 -10.02
CA PRO A 107 -11.45 10.21 -10.93
C PRO A 107 -12.46 9.06 -11.08
N GLY A 108 -13.72 9.33 -10.71
CA GLY A 108 -14.82 8.34 -10.71
C GLY A 108 -15.47 8.08 -9.35
N ARG A 109 -14.85 8.52 -8.25
CA ARG A 109 -15.41 8.42 -6.88
C ARG A 109 -15.93 9.75 -6.32
N THR A 110 -16.05 10.78 -7.16
CA THR A 110 -16.64 12.07 -6.81
C THR A 110 -18.06 11.86 -6.28
N ARG A 111 -18.22 12.02 -4.96
CA ARG A 111 -19.46 12.14 -4.19
C ARG A 111 -20.74 12.11 -5.03
N ARG A 112 -21.40 10.95 -5.11
CA ARG A 112 -22.87 10.92 -5.11
C ARG A 112 -23.32 11.33 -3.71
N SER A 113 -23.30 12.63 -3.41
CA SER A 113 -23.95 13.16 -2.22
C SER A 113 -25.03 14.16 -2.63
N ARG A 114 -26.25 13.62 -2.63
CA ARG A 114 -27.53 14.28 -2.32
C ARG A 114 -27.94 15.47 -3.19
N ARG A 115 -28.60 15.16 -4.31
CA ARG A 115 -29.89 15.81 -4.59
C ARG A 115 -30.94 15.12 -3.70
N HIS A 116 -31.31 15.75 -2.60
CA HIS A 116 -32.65 15.55 -2.06
C HIS A 116 -33.49 16.75 -2.50
N VAL A 117 -34.59 16.38 -3.15
CA VAL A 117 -35.78 17.18 -3.45
C VAL A 117 -36.33 17.80 -2.18
#